data_AF-A0A392TVW3-F1
#
_entry.id   AF-A0A392TVW3-F1
#
_cell.length_a   1.000
_cell.length_b   1.000
_cell.length_c   1.000
_cell.angle_alpha   90.00
_cell.angle_beta   90.00
_cell.angle_gamma   90.00
#
_symmetry.space_group_name_H-M   'P 1'
#
loop_
_entity.id
_entity.type
_entity.pdbx_description
1 polymer ?
#
loop_
_entity_poly.entity_id
_entity_poly.type
_entity_poly.pdbx_seq_one_letter_code
_entity_poly.pdbx_strand_id
1 'polypeptide(L)' 'MHNIMMEEDYKPVAQPQRRLNPTMKEVVRKEVVKLLEA' A
#
# COMPACT_ATOMS: atom_id res chain seq x y z
N MET A 1 10.31 -15.12 13.84
CA MET A 1 9.84 -14.56 12.56
C MET A 1 8.68 -15.41 12.09
N HIS A 2 7.54 -14.78 11.83
CA HIS A 2 6.40 -15.49 11.24
C HIS A 2 6.51 -15.34 9.72
N ASN A 3 6.50 -16.47 9.01
CA ASN A 3 6.52 -16.47 7.56
C ASN A 3 5.08 -16.63 7.05
N ILE A 4 4.70 -15.78 6.10
CA ILE A 4 3.44 -15.92 5.37
C ILE A 4 3.80 -16.49 4.01
N MET A 5 3.37 -17.72 3.74
CA MET A 5 3.62 -18.41 2.48
C MET A 5 2.50 -18.04 1.48
N MET A 6 2.85 -17.85 0.22
CA MET A 6 1.91 -17.63 -0.89
C MET A 6 1.81 -18.90 -1.75
N GLU A 7 0.81 -18.96 -2.63
CA GLU A 7 0.70 -20.02 -3.65
C GLU A 7 1.93 -20.03 -4.57
N GLU A 8 2.31 -21.23 -5.05
CA GLU A 8 3.52 -21.42 -5.87
C GLU A 8 3.51 -20.62 -7.18
N ASP A 9 2.33 -20.43 -7.77
CA ASP A 9 2.14 -19.68 -9.03
C ASP A 9 1.80 -18.19 -8.81
N TYR A 10 1.81 -17.71 -7.57
CA TYR A 10 1.45 -16.33 -7.27
C TYR A 10 2.43 -15.34 -7.89
N LYS A 11 1.92 -14.44 -8.72
CA LYS A 11 2.68 -13.32 -9.27
C LYS A 11 2.25 -12.03 -8.57
N PRO A 12 3.17 -11.30 -7.91
CA PRO A 12 2.84 -9.99 -7.37
C PRO A 12 2.46 -9.05 -8.52
N VAL A 13 1.30 -8.41 -8.41
CA VAL A 13 0.81 -7.48 -9.43
C VAL A 13 0.61 -6.10 -8.81
N ALA A 14 1.26 -5.10 -9.40
CA ALA A 14 0.95 -3.70 -9.11
C ALA A 14 -0.31 -3.30 -9.90
N GLN A 15 -1.43 -3.11 -9.19
CA GLN A 15 -2.65 -2.62 -9.82
C GLN A 15 -2.54 -1.11 -10.11
N PRO A 16 -3.13 -0.61 -11.21
CA PRO A 16 -3.21 0.82 -11.46
C PRO A 16 -3.97 1.55 -10.34
N GLN A 17 -3.34 2.59 -9.79
CA GLN A 17 -3.95 3.38 -8.73
C GLN A 17 -5.08 4.27 -9.29
N ARG A 18 -6.27 4.18 -8.70
CA ARG A 18 -7.38 5.10 -9.02
C ARG A 18 -7.03 6.52 -8.58
N ARG A 19 -7.44 7.50 -9.39
CA ARG A 19 -7.19 8.92 -9.09
C ARG A 19 -7.97 9.34 -7.85
N LEU A 20 -7.25 9.90 -6.88
CA LEU A 20 -7.83 10.57 -5.71
C LEU A 20 -7.99 12.07 -5.99
N ASN A 21 -8.98 12.69 -5.35
CA ASN A 21 -9.07 14.15 -5.32
C ASN A 21 -7.89 14.74 -4.52
N PRO A 22 -7.55 16.03 -4.73
CA PRO A 22 -6.37 16.64 -4.08
C PRO A 22 -6.39 16.57 -2.54
N THR A 23 -7.54 16.82 -1.91
CA THR A 23 -7.69 16.77 -0.44
C THR A 23 -7.37 15.38 0.11
N MET A 24 -7.90 14.34 -0.53
CA MET A 24 -7.65 12.96 -0.11
C MET A 24 -6.21 12.53 -0.33
N LYS A 25 -5.52 13.05 -1.36
CA LYS A 25 -4.09 12.76 -1.56
C LYS A 25 -3.24 13.25 -0.39
N GLU A 26 -3.55 14.43 0.14
CA GLU A 26 -2.80 15.00 1.27
C GLU A 26 -3.00 14.18 2.55
N VAL A 27 -4.25 13.82 2.86
CA VAL A 27 -4.59 13.01 4.03
C VAL A 27 -3.91 11.64 3.96
N VAL A 28 -4.05 10.93 2.83
CA VAL A 28 -3.42 9.61 2.65
C VAL A 28 -1.91 9.69 2.80
N ARG A 29 -1.26 10.72 2.25
CA ARG A 29 0.19 10.88 2.37
C ARG A 29 0.63 11.07 3.82
N LYS A 30 -0.08 11.87 4.61
CA LYS A 30 0.23 12.11 6.03
C LYS A 30 0.12 10.82 6.86
N GLU A 31 -0.94 10.06 6.66
CA GLU A 31 -1.15 8.79 7.39
C GLU A 31 -0.12 7.73 6.99
N VAL A 32 0.23 7.62 5.71
CA VAL A 32 1.26 6.65 5.26
C VAL A 32 2.63 6.97 5.86
N VAL A 33 3.04 8.25 5.89
CA VAL A 33 4.32 8.63 6.52
C VAL A 33 4.32 8.26 8.00
N LYS A 34 3.24 8.57 8.72
CA LYS A 34 3.08 8.21 10.13
C LYS A 34 3.17 6.70 10.37
N LEU A 35 2.62 5.88 9.48
CA LEU A 35 2.69 4.42 9.56
C LEU A 35 4.10 3.88 9.27
N LEU A 36 4.90 4.56 8.46
CA LEU A 36 6.26 4.14 8.11
C LEU A 36 7.30 4.52 9.18
N GLU A 37 7.01 5.54 9.99
CA GLU A 37 7.88 6.00 11.08
C GLU A 37 7.71 5.18 12.37
N ALA A 38 6.64 4.38 12.48
CA ALA A 38 6.33 3.51 13.63
C ALA A 38 7.10 2.19 13.58
#